data_AF-A0A6V8NXZ9-F1
#
_entry.id   AF-A0A6V8NXZ9-F1
#
_cell.length_a   1.000
_cell.length_b   1.000
_cell.length_c   1.000
_cell.angle_alpha   90.00
_cell.angle_beta   90.00
_cell.angle_gamma   90.00
#
_symmetry.space_group_name_H-M   'P 1'
#
loop_
_entity.id
_entity.type
_entity.pdbx_description
1 polymer ?
#
loop_
_entity_poly.entity_id
_entity_poly.type
_entity_poly.pdbx_seq_one_letter_code
_entity_poly.pdbx_strand_id
1 'polypeptide(L)'
;MFLKDLLHIDWSNTDFNDQEAVKALLHHLANLVEALHRENLALKTENQRLKDENNHLKGERGKPDIKPKAPKKNGTDKRPEPKKEWTKGSKLDRVKIDETKIIKYEGSLPNDAQHKGYRSVVTQDIIIKTNNIEFRLERYYSPSENYQES
;
A
#
# COMPACT_ATOMS: atom_id res chain seq x y z
N MET A 1 30.07 -9.10 -4.81
CA MET A 1 30.39 -10.53 -4.99
C MET A 1 30.40 -10.80 -6.48
N PHE A 2 31.51 -11.24 -7.06
CA PHE A 2 31.60 -11.39 -8.51
C PHE A 2 31.00 -12.75 -8.90
N LEU A 3 30.36 -12.85 -10.07
CA LEU A 3 29.74 -14.09 -10.57
C LEU A 3 30.70 -15.29 -10.60
N LYS A 4 32.00 -15.04 -10.77
CA LYS A 4 33.08 -16.03 -10.66
C LYS A 4 33.12 -16.74 -9.30
N ASP A 5 32.78 -16.04 -8.22
CA ASP A 5 32.83 -16.57 -6.84
C ASP A 5 31.64 -17.51 -6.56
N LEU A 6 30.53 -17.33 -7.28
CA LEU A 6 29.28 -18.08 -7.07
C LEU A 6 29.21 -19.36 -7.91
N LEU A 7 29.82 -19.37 -9.10
CA LEU A 7 29.67 -20.46 -10.06
C LEU A 7 30.81 -21.48 -10.05
N HIS A 8 31.91 -21.28 -9.31
CA HIS A 8 33.07 -22.19 -9.28
C HIS A 8 33.57 -22.61 -10.68
N ILE A 9 33.26 -21.82 -11.71
CA ILE A 9 33.63 -22.06 -13.09
C ILE A 9 34.52 -20.90 -13.51
N ASP A 10 35.78 -21.24 -13.79
CA ASP A 10 36.70 -20.31 -14.43
C ASP A 10 36.40 -20.27 -15.94
N TRP A 11 35.40 -19.46 -16.28
CA TRP A 11 35.13 -18.90 -17.62
C TRP A 11 36.36 -18.49 -18.45
N SER A 12 37.52 -18.22 -17.83
CA SER A 12 38.76 -17.87 -18.54
C SER A 12 39.53 -19.09 -19.04
N ASN A 13 39.28 -20.27 -18.46
CA ASN A 13 40.04 -21.51 -18.69
C ASN A 13 39.16 -22.68 -19.17
N THR A 14 37.91 -22.40 -19.56
CA THR A 14 36.96 -23.42 -20.02
C THR A 14 37.23 -23.73 -21.49
N ASP A 15 37.52 -25.00 -21.81
CA ASP A 15 37.59 -25.47 -23.20
C ASP A 15 36.17 -25.68 -23.76
N PHE A 16 35.75 -24.81 -24.66
CA PHE A 16 34.42 -24.87 -25.27
C PHE A 16 34.28 -25.96 -26.35
N ASN A 17 35.36 -26.65 -26.71
CA ASN A 17 35.30 -27.84 -27.56
C ASN A 17 35.05 -29.13 -26.78
N ASP A 18 35.14 -29.11 -25.45
CA ASP A 18 34.75 -30.25 -24.61
C ASP A 18 33.24 -30.24 -24.35
N GLN A 19 32.57 -31.29 -24.85
CA GLN A 19 31.12 -31.46 -24.70
C GLN A 19 30.69 -31.59 -23.22
N GLU A 20 31.53 -32.18 -22.34
CA GLU A 20 31.21 -32.28 -20.91
C GLU A 20 31.31 -30.93 -20.21
N ALA A 21 32.38 -30.17 -20.50
CA ALA A 21 32.54 -28.80 -20.00
C ALA A 21 31.38 -27.88 -20.42
N VAL A 22 30.98 -27.92 -21.69
CA VAL A 22 29.85 -27.13 -22.20
C VAL A 22 28.54 -27.53 -21.52
N LYS A 23 28.29 -28.84 -21.32
CA LYS A 23 27.09 -29.33 -20.64
C LYS A 23 27.04 -28.90 -19.18
N ALA A 24 28.16 -28.95 -18.47
CA ALA A 24 28.28 -28.50 -17.09
C ALA A 24 28.00 -27.00 -16.97
N LEU A 25 28.55 -26.20 -17.88
CA LEU A 25 28.34 -24.75 -17.93
C LEU A 25 26.86 -24.40 -18.21
N LEU A 26 26.23 -25.11 -19.16
CA LEU A 26 24.82 -24.91 -19.50
C LEU A 26 23.90 -25.23 -18.32
N HIS A 27 24.21 -26.30 -17.58
CA HIS A 27 23.47 -26.69 -16.38
C HIS A 27 23.58 -25.64 -15.26
N HIS A 28 24.78 -25.12 -15.02
CA HIS A 28 24.99 -24.05 -14.05
C HIS A 28 24.27 -22.75 -14.44
N LEU A 29 24.31 -22.39 -15.73
CA LEU A 29 23.62 -21.21 -16.23
C LEU A 29 22.10 -21.36 -16.11
N ALA A 30 21.55 -22.54 -16.39
CA ALA A 30 20.13 -22.83 -16.19
C ALA A 30 19.72 -22.69 -14.73
N ASN A 31 20.50 -23.25 -13.79
CA ASN A 31 20.24 -23.13 -12.35
C ASN A 31 20.30 -21.67 -11.88
N LEU A 32 21.25 -20.89 -12.37
CA LEU A 32 21.35 -19.47 -12.04
C LEU A 32 20.17 -18.67 -12.58
N VAL A 33 19.78 -18.90 -13.84
CA VAL A 33 18.62 -18.26 -14.45
C VAL A 33 17.35 -18.62 -13.67
N GLU A 34 17.21 -19.87 -13.24
CA GLU A 34 16.07 -20.30 -12.43
C GLU A 34 16.06 -19.59 -11.05
N ALA A 35 17.19 -19.53 -10.37
CA ALA A 35 17.32 -18.81 -9.10
C ALA A 35 16.96 -17.33 -9.24
N LEU A 36 17.52 -16.67 -10.26
CA LEU A 36 17.22 -15.27 -10.57
C LEU A 36 15.75 -15.06 -10.93
N HIS A 37 15.14 -15.99 -11.66
CA HIS A 37 13.73 -15.92 -12.03
C HIS A 37 12.83 -16.02 -10.79
N ARG A 38 13.12 -16.96 -9.89
CA ARG A 38 12.42 -17.13 -8.61
C ARG A 38 12.51 -15.86 -7.76
N GLU A 39 13.70 -15.29 -7.61
CA GLU A 39 13.92 -14.05 -6.87
C GLU A 39 13.19 -12.86 -7.52
N ASN A 40 13.25 -12.75 -8.84
CA ASN A 40 12.54 -11.70 -9.57
C ASN A 40 11.02 -11.78 -9.37
N LEU A 41 10.45 -12.99 -9.36
CA LEU A 41 9.03 -13.20 -9.11
C LEU A 41 8.64 -12.83 -7.67
N ALA A 42 9.46 -13.22 -6.69
CA ALA A 42 9.27 -12.84 -5.29
C ALA A 42 9.32 -11.31 -5.12
N LEU A 43 10.32 -10.64 -5.70
CA LEU A 43 10.47 -9.18 -5.68
C LEU A 43 9.30 -8.48 -6.36
N LYS A 44 8.82 -8.97 -7.51
CA LYS A 44 7.65 -8.41 -8.19
C LYS A 44 6.39 -8.51 -7.34
N THR A 45 6.21 -9.65 -6.67
CA THR A 45 5.07 -9.89 -5.78
C THR A 45 5.10 -8.94 -4.58
N GLU A 46 6.26 -8.84 -3.92
CA GLU A 46 6.41 -7.93 -2.78
C GLU A 46 6.27 -6.46 -3.19
N ASN A 47 6.85 -6.08 -4.33
CA ASN A 47 6.70 -4.71 -4.85
C ASN A 47 5.23 -4.38 -5.16
N GLN A 48 4.45 -5.34 -5.67
CA GLN A 48 3.02 -5.17 -5.89
C GLN A 48 2.27 -5.02 -4.56
N ARG A 49 2.55 -5.86 -3.57
CA ARG A 49 2.00 -5.76 -2.21
C ARG A 49 2.27 -4.39 -1.59
N LEU A 50 3.51 -3.92 -1.65
CA LEU A 50 3.91 -2.61 -1.13
C LEU A 50 3.22 -1.46 -1.86
N LYS A 51 3.04 -1.55 -3.18
CA LYS A 51 2.28 -0.56 -3.95
C LYS A 51 0.82 -0.51 -3.52
N ASP A 52 0.20 -1.67 -3.32
CA ASP A 52 -1.20 -1.74 -2.90
C ASP A 52 -1.38 -1.20 -1.47
N GLU A 53 -0.45 -1.51 -0.56
CA GLU A 53 -0.42 -0.92 0.78
C GLU A 53 -0.21 0.61 0.74
N ASN A 54 0.69 1.09 -0.11
CA ASN A 54 0.94 2.52 -0.27
C ASN A 54 -0.31 3.25 -0.79
N ASN A 55 -1.03 2.66 -1.75
CA ASN A 55 -2.27 3.19 -2.28
C ASN A 55 -3.37 3.21 -1.21
N HIS A 56 -3.49 2.13 -0.44
CA HIS A 56 -4.42 2.04 0.70
C HIS A 56 -4.15 3.14 1.73
N LEU A 57 -2.88 3.31 2.15
CA LEU A 57 -2.48 4.36 3.09
C LEU A 57 -2.72 5.78 2.54
N LYS A 58 -2.63 5.97 1.22
CA LYS A 58 -2.95 7.24 0.54
C LYS A 58 -4.44 7.47 0.32
N GLY A 59 -5.30 6.51 0.68
CA GLY A 59 -6.75 6.60 0.45
C GLY A 59 -7.15 6.47 -1.03
N GLU A 60 -6.23 6.02 -1.89
CA GLU A 60 -6.51 5.72 -3.29
C GLU A 60 -6.99 4.27 -3.38
N ARG A 61 -8.13 4.02 -4.04
CA ARG A 61 -8.55 2.65 -4.35
C ARG A 61 -7.46 2.04 -5.23
N GLY A 62 -6.91 0.90 -4.80
CA GLY A 62 -5.88 0.14 -5.53
C GLY A 62 -6.24 -0.10 -6.99
N LYS A 63 -5.24 -0.46 -7.79
CA LYS A 63 -5.30 -0.56 -9.26
C LYS A 63 -6.60 -1.27 -9.70
N PRO A 64 -7.46 -0.62 -10.51
CA PRO A 64 -8.71 -1.25 -10.93
C PRO A 64 -8.41 -2.50 -11.76
N ASP A 65 -8.98 -3.63 -11.35
CA ASP A 65 -9.02 -4.85 -12.16
C ASP A 65 -10.02 -4.63 -13.31
N ILE A 66 -9.49 -4.21 -14.46
CA ILE A 66 -10.29 -3.97 -15.66
C ILE A 66 -10.53 -5.33 -16.32
N LYS A 67 -11.67 -5.96 -15.99
CA LYS A 67 -12.12 -7.15 -16.72
C LYS A 67 -12.32 -6.83 -18.21
N PRO A 68 -11.90 -7.71 -19.13
CA PRO A 68 -12.11 -7.51 -20.57
C PRO A 68 -13.61 -7.43 -20.88
N LYS A 69 -14.01 -6.42 -21.66
CA LYS A 69 -15.41 -6.25 -22.11
C LYS A 69 -15.78 -7.40 -23.04
N ALA A 70 -16.82 -8.14 -22.70
CA ALA A 70 -17.45 -9.08 -23.62
C ALA A 70 -17.96 -8.36 -24.88
N PRO A 71 -17.93 -9.00 -26.07
CA PRO A 71 -18.41 -8.39 -27.30
C PRO A 71 -19.91 -8.12 -27.19
N LYS A 72 -20.31 -6.86 -27.39
CA LYS A 72 -21.71 -6.44 -27.41
C LYS A 72 -22.43 -7.14 -28.57
N LYS A 73 -23.46 -7.94 -28.28
CA LYS A 73 -24.48 -8.28 -29.27
C LYS A 73 -25.26 -7.02 -29.61
N ASN A 74 -25.27 -6.67 -30.90
CA ASN A 74 -26.07 -5.57 -31.45
C ASN A 74 -27.55 -5.90 -31.26
N GLY A 75 -28.29 -5.01 -30.60
CA GLY A 75 -29.73 -5.24 -30.38
C GLY A 75 -30.42 -4.09 -29.66
N THR A 76 -31.24 -3.38 -30.44
CA THR A 76 -32.32 -2.45 -30.08
C THR A 76 -31.94 -1.01 -29.69
N ASP A 77 -32.47 -0.12 -30.53
CA ASP A 77 -32.53 1.33 -30.48
C ASP A 77 -33.18 1.80 -29.17
N LYS A 78 -32.36 2.08 -28.15
CA LYS A 78 -32.80 2.78 -26.94
C LYS A 78 -32.39 4.23 -27.09
N ARG A 79 -33.39 5.10 -27.33
CA ARG A 79 -33.23 6.56 -27.25
C ARG A 79 -32.42 6.91 -26.00
N PRO A 80 -31.33 7.68 -26.10
CA PRO A 80 -30.56 8.06 -24.93
C PRO A 80 -31.44 8.94 -24.04
N GLU A 81 -31.72 8.48 -22.83
CA GLU A 81 -32.29 9.32 -21.78
C GLU A 81 -31.41 10.57 -21.61
N PRO A 82 -32.00 11.75 -21.35
CA PRO A 82 -31.23 12.96 -21.11
C PRO A 82 -30.26 12.70 -19.94
N LYS A 83 -28.96 12.84 -20.23
CA LYS A 83 -27.91 12.71 -19.22
C LYS A 83 -28.20 13.70 -18.10
N LYS A 84 -28.42 13.19 -16.89
CA LYS A 84 -28.50 14.03 -15.69
C LYS A 84 -27.24 14.90 -15.65
N GLU A 85 -27.43 16.21 -15.55
CA GLU A 85 -26.32 17.14 -15.37
C GLU A 85 -25.56 16.75 -14.10
N TRP A 86 -24.28 16.48 -14.25
CA TRP A 86 -23.41 16.15 -13.14
C TRP A 86 -23.19 17.42 -12.31
N THR A 87 -23.89 17.51 -11.18
CA THR A 87 -23.58 18.52 -10.17
C THR A 87 -22.40 18.02 -9.34
N LYS A 88 -21.26 18.71 -9.48
CA LYS A 88 -20.09 18.50 -8.62
C LYS A 88 -20.47 18.94 -7.21
N GLY A 89 -20.90 18.01 -6.37
CA GLY A 89 -21.11 18.29 -4.95
C GLY A 89 -19.83 18.85 -4.33
N SER A 90 -19.95 19.95 -3.60
CA SER A 90 -18.80 20.50 -2.87
C SER A 90 -18.31 19.43 -1.89
N LYS A 91 -17.01 19.13 -1.88
CA LYS A 91 -16.45 18.13 -0.94
C LYS A 91 -16.47 18.64 0.51
N LEU A 92 -16.57 19.95 0.69
CA LEU A 92 -16.50 20.63 1.99
C LEU A 92 -17.79 20.49 2.79
N ASP A 93 -18.97 20.43 2.16
CA ASP A 93 -20.25 20.27 2.87
C ASP A 93 -20.39 18.95 3.63
N ARG A 94 -19.48 17.99 3.39
CA ARG A 94 -19.53 16.65 3.98
C ARG A 94 -18.53 16.44 5.12
N VAL A 95 -17.64 17.41 5.38
CA VAL A 95 -16.59 17.29 6.40
C VAL A 95 -16.99 18.11 7.63
N LYS A 96 -17.32 17.41 8.72
CA LYS A 96 -17.57 18.04 10.03
C LYS A 96 -16.25 18.63 10.55
N ILE A 97 -16.26 19.90 10.96
CA ILE A 97 -15.11 20.55 11.60
C ILE A 97 -15.21 20.33 13.10
N ASP A 98 -14.30 19.53 13.67
CA ASP A 98 -14.27 19.25 15.11
C ASP A 98 -13.46 20.32 15.89
N GLU A 99 -12.46 20.97 15.27
CA GLU A 99 -11.63 22.02 15.88
C GLU A 99 -11.33 23.14 14.86
N THR A 100 -11.27 24.40 15.30
CA THR A 100 -10.85 25.55 14.48
C THR A 100 -9.70 26.29 15.17
N LYS A 101 -8.56 26.45 14.46
CA LYS A 101 -7.40 27.19 14.95
C LYS A 101 -7.16 28.44 14.10
N ILE A 102 -7.02 29.59 14.76
CA ILE A 102 -6.65 30.85 14.11
C ILE A 102 -5.12 30.96 14.14
N ILE A 103 -4.50 30.98 12.96
CA ILE A 103 -3.05 31.18 12.82
C ILE A 103 -2.79 32.68 12.64
N LYS A 104 -2.04 33.28 13.56
CA LYS A 104 -1.59 34.68 13.44
C LYS A 104 -0.44 34.76 12.44
N TYR A 105 -0.40 35.83 11.66
CA TYR A 105 0.72 36.10 10.78
C TYR A 105 1.91 36.62 11.60
N GLU A 106 3.09 36.00 11.46
CA GLU A 106 4.30 36.34 12.23
C GLU A 106 5.36 37.13 11.43
N GLY A 107 5.07 37.50 10.18
CA GLY A 107 6.00 38.30 9.35
C GLY A 107 5.84 39.81 9.53
N SER A 108 6.79 40.58 8.98
CA SER A 108 6.66 42.04 8.89
C SER A 108 5.59 42.42 7.88
N LEU A 109 4.54 43.10 8.32
CA LEU A 109 3.53 43.66 7.45
C LEU A 109 3.89 45.11 7.07
N PRO A 110 3.56 45.55 5.84
CA PRO A 110 3.56 46.96 5.48
C PRO A 110 2.70 47.81 6.44
N ASN A 111 3.04 49.10 6.61
CA ASN A 111 2.35 50.00 7.52
C ASN A 111 0.88 50.24 7.16
N ASP A 112 0.51 50.06 5.89
CA ASP A 112 -0.84 50.20 5.36
C ASP A 112 -1.62 48.87 5.36
N ALA A 113 -1.02 47.78 5.87
CA ALA A 113 -1.67 46.48 5.92
C ALA A 113 -2.91 46.51 6.82
N GLN A 114 -4.05 46.16 6.23
CA GLN A 114 -5.32 46.04 6.95
C GLN A 114 -5.73 44.57 7.04
N HIS A 115 -6.27 44.19 8.20
CA HIS A 115 -6.82 42.85 8.39
C HIS A 115 -8.11 42.68 7.55
N LYS A 116 -8.06 41.81 6.53
CA LYS A 116 -9.18 41.53 5.62
C LYS A 116 -9.99 40.28 5.98
N GLY A 117 -9.76 39.69 7.16
CA GLY A 117 -10.42 38.47 7.60
C GLY A 117 -9.56 37.22 7.42
N TYR A 118 -10.18 36.05 7.57
CA TYR A 118 -9.51 34.76 7.59
C TYR A 118 -9.77 33.97 6.32
N ARG A 119 -8.74 33.30 5.81
CA ARG A 119 -8.88 32.26 4.78
C ARG A 119 -8.93 30.90 5.45
N SER A 120 -10.01 30.17 5.27
CA SER A 120 -10.16 28.81 5.81
C SER A 120 -9.42 27.78 4.96
N VAL A 121 -8.62 26.94 5.60
CA VAL A 121 -8.03 25.72 5.04
C VAL A 121 -8.41 24.57 5.95
N VAL A 122 -9.10 23.56 5.40
CA VAL A 122 -9.56 22.38 6.17
C VAL A 122 -8.58 21.24 5.91
N THR A 123 -8.01 20.70 6.98
CA THR A 123 -7.18 19.48 6.97
C THR A 123 -7.86 18.43 7.84
N GLN A 124 -7.83 17.17 7.41
CA GLN A 124 -8.43 16.06 8.13
C GLN A 124 -7.30 15.21 8.74
N ASP A 125 -7.21 15.22 10.06
CA ASP A 125 -6.32 14.34 10.83
C ASP A 125 -7.09 13.14 11.38
N ILE A 126 -6.37 12.07 11.75
CA ILE A 126 -6.94 10.86 12.34
C ILE A 126 -6.35 10.67 13.74
N ILE A 127 -7.21 10.49 14.75
CA ILE A 127 -6.80 10.14 16.11
C ILE A 127 -7.01 8.63 16.29
N ILE A 128 -5.92 7.86 16.34
CA ILE A 128 -5.94 6.43 16.65
C ILE A 128 -5.52 6.27 18.12
N LYS A 129 -6.39 5.67 18.95
CA LYS A 129 -6.09 5.39 20.35
C LYS A 129 -6.46 3.95 20.72
N THR A 130 -5.57 3.28 21.46
CA THR A 130 -5.87 1.98 22.07
C THR A 130 -6.79 2.20 23.27
N ASN A 131 -7.89 1.45 23.35
CA ASN A 131 -8.77 1.45 24.52
C ASN A 131 -8.61 0.12 25.26
N ASN A 132 -7.65 0.08 26.19
CA ASN A 132 -7.37 -1.12 26.96
C ASN A 132 -8.13 -1.05 28.28
N ILE A 133 -8.95 -2.08 28.55
CA ILE A 133 -9.69 -2.22 29.80
C ILE A 133 -9.14 -3.47 30.49
N GLU A 134 -8.51 -3.31 31.65
CA GLU A 134 -8.08 -4.41 32.50
C GLU A 134 -9.22 -4.77 33.47
N PHE A 135 -9.73 -5.99 33.38
CA PHE A 135 -10.68 -6.53 34.36
C PHE A 135 -9.92 -7.38 35.36
N ARG A 136 -9.96 -7.00 36.64
CA ARG A 136 -9.46 -7.80 37.74
C ARG A 136 -10.65 -8.40 38.47
N LEU A 137 -10.81 -9.70 38.32
CA LEU A 137 -11.82 -10.46 39.01
C LEU A 137 -11.30 -10.81 40.41
N GLU A 138 -12.15 -10.64 41.40
CA GLU A 138 -11.88 -11.09 42.76
C GLU A 138 -11.83 -12.62 42.77
N ARG A 139 -10.84 -13.18 43.46
CA ARG A 139 -10.68 -14.64 43.59
C ARG A 139 -10.78 -15.00 45.05
N TYR A 140 -11.67 -15.93 45.35
CA TYR A 140 -11.93 -16.41 46.69
C TYR A 140 -11.35 -17.82 46.85
N TYR A 141 -10.66 -18.05 47.97
CA TYR A 141 -10.14 -19.36 48.35
C TYR A 141 -10.54 -19.68 49.78
N SER A 142 -11.18 -20.82 49.99
CA SER A 142 -11.57 -21.34 51.31
C SER A 142 -10.75 -22.60 51.62
N PRO A 143 -9.70 -22.51 52.47
CA PRO A 143 -8.88 -23.66 52.84
C PRO A 143 -9.67 -24.73 53.62
N SER A 144 -10.66 -24.31 54.41
CA SER A 144 -11.48 -25.19 55.24
C SER A 144 -12.47 -26.05 54.43
N GLU A 145 -12.89 -25.54 53.27
CA GLU A 145 -13.85 -26.24 52.38
C GLU A 145 -13.15 -26.81 51.13
N ASN A 146 -11.84 -26.59 50.99
CA ASN A 146 -11.03 -26.94 49.82
C ASN A 146 -11.66 -26.47 48.50
N TYR A 147 -12.28 -25.28 48.52
CA TYR A 147 -13.00 -24.70 47.39
C TYR A 147 -12.19 -23.57 46.74
N GLN A 148 -12.10 -23.62 45.42
CA GLN A 148 -11.50 -22.58 44.58
C GLN A 148 -12.48 -22.18 43.47
N GLU A 149 -12.87 -20.91 43.46
CA GLU A 149 -13.61 -20.34 42.34
C GLU A 149 -12.63 -19.76 41.30
N SER A 150 -12.84 -20.12 40.03
CA SER A 150 -11.93 -19.85 38.91
C SER A 150 -12.28 -18.56 38.18
#